data_AF-A0A9D8XL57-F1
#
_entry.id   AF-A0A9D8XL57-F1
#
_cell.length_a   1.000
_cell.length_b   1.000
_cell.length_c   1.000
_cell.angle_alpha   90.00
_cell.angle_beta   90.00
_cell.angle_gamma   90.00
#
_symmetry.space_group_name_H-M   'P 1'
#
loop_
_entity.id
_entity.type
_entity.pdbx_description
1 polymer ?
#
loop_
_entity_poly.entity_id
_entity_poly.type
_entity_poly.pdbx_seq_one_letter_code
_entity_poly.pdbx_strand_id
1 'polypeptide(L)'
;SMACMARTVSYSQLYGGKIAAALSRQHPRDVFDCKYMDISSFDEVKDGFMLCLLGSDKPIIESLQPNIIDQADALENQFRGMSDVEFGYADYEAARLNLISLVNTSLTDVDKDFLVSFEDGSPDWGKCCAGDLSHFPSVMWKLHNIENLKKVNPQKHKWGVDRLIQTLF
;
A
#
# COMPACT_ATOMS: atom_id res chain seq x y z
N SER A 1 36.07 7.03 -14.65
CA SER A 1 34.76 6.71 -14.05
C SER A 1 33.96 8.00 -14.00
N MET A 2 33.01 8.21 -14.92
CA MET A 2 32.04 9.31 -14.81
C MET A 2 30.87 8.76 -13.98
N ALA A 3 30.77 9.20 -12.72
CA ALA A 3 29.59 8.91 -11.91
C ALA A 3 28.53 10.00 -12.15
N CYS A 4 27.28 9.59 -12.35
CA CYS A 4 26.14 10.49 -12.41
C CYS A 4 25.54 10.63 -11.01
N MET A 5 25.20 11.86 -10.60
CA MET A 5 24.44 12.13 -9.38
C MET A 5 23.02 12.54 -9.75
N ALA A 6 22.03 11.82 -9.22
CA ALA A 6 20.62 12.14 -9.39
C ALA A 6 19.96 12.26 -8.01
N ARG A 7 18.97 13.14 -7.89
CA ARG A 7 18.11 13.20 -6.70
C ARG A 7 17.08 12.08 -6.80
N THR A 8 17.06 11.22 -5.79
CA THR A 8 16.06 10.15 -5.65
C THR A 8 15.10 10.48 -4.51
N VAL A 9 14.00 9.75 -4.44
CA VAL A 9 13.10 9.75 -3.27
C VAL A 9 13.83 9.21 -2.03
N SER A 10 13.27 9.46 -0.85
CA SER A 10 13.81 8.92 0.40
C SER A 10 13.71 7.38 0.43
N TYR A 11 14.48 6.74 1.30
CA TYR A 11 14.45 5.29 1.50
C TYR A 11 13.04 4.77 1.80
N SER A 12 12.35 5.42 2.75
CA SER A 12 10.99 5.06 3.10
C SER A 12 10.00 5.25 1.94
N GLN A 13 10.07 6.37 1.22
CA GLN A 13 9.21 6.60 0.05
C GLN A 13 9.46 5.58 -1.06
N LEU A 14 10.72 5.17 -1.26
CA LEU A 14 11.07 4.16 -2.25
C LEU A 14 10.41 2.82 -1.92
N TYR A 15 10.71 2.26 -0.74
CA TYR A 15 10.23 0.93 -0.39
C TYR A 15 8.76 0.90 0.02
N GLY A 16 8.27 1.90 0.75
CA GLY A 16 6.85 2.05 1.02
C GLY A 16 6.02 2.17 -0.27
N GLY A 17 6.54 2.89 -1.26
CA GLY A 17 5.94 2.97 -2.60
C GLY A 17 5.94 1.64 -3.35
N LYS A 18 7.03 0.86 -3.27
CA LYS A 18 7.08 -0.50 -3.85
C LYS A 18 6.04 -1.42 -3.22
N ILE A 19 5.91 -1.40 -1.89
CA ILE A 19 4.92 -2.20 -1.16
C ILE A 19 3.50 -1.83 -1.60
N ALA A 20 3.17 -0.54 -1.61
CA ALA A 20 1.85 -0.06 -2.04
C ALA A 20 1.54 -0.47 -3.49
N ALA A 21 2.52 -0.38 -4.38
CA ALA A 21 2.38 -0.77 -5.77
C ALA A 21 2.18 -2.30 -5.94
N ALA A 22 2.92 -3.11 -5.18
CA ALA A 22 2.81 -4.56 -5.19
C ALA A 22 1.43 -5.03 -4.67
N LEU A 23 0.91 -4.43 -3.60
CA LEU A 23 -0.42 -4.75 -3.08
C LEU A 23 -1.53 -4.34 -4.05
N SER A 24 -1.38 -3.20 -4.73
CA SER A 24 -2.40 -2.69 -5.66
C SER A 24 -2.44 -3.43 -6.99
N ARG A 25 -1.28 -3.64 -7.63
CA ARG A 25 -1.18 -4.21 -8.99
C ARG A 25 -0.91 -5.71 -8.99
N GLN A 26 -0.30 -6.23 -7.92
CA GLN A 26 0.13 -7.63 -7.78
C GLN A 26 1.03 -8.13 -8.93
N HIS A 27 1.64 -7.22 -9.69
CA HIS A 27 2.46 -7.60 -10.83
C HIS A 27 3.74 -8.33 -10.34
N PRO A 28 4.18 -9.41 -10.99
CA PRO A 28 5.28 -10.24 -10.50
C PRO A 28 6.58 -9.48 -10.19
N ARG A 29 6.94 -8.49 -11.03
CA ARG A 29 8.11 -7.62 -10.77
C ARG A 29 8.03 -6.89 -9.43
N ASP A 30 6.87 -6.33 -9.05
CA ASP A 30 6.77 -5.57 -7.80
C ASP A 30 6.74 -6.51 -6.59
N VAL A 31 6.11 -7.68 -6.72
CA VAL A 31 6.12 -8.72 -5.66
C VAL A 31 7.52 -9.31 -5.49
N PHE A 32 8.24 -9.56 -6.58
CA PHE A 32 9.63 -9.99 -6.57
C PHE A 32 10.51 -8.95 -5.87
N ASP A 33 10.40 -7.68 -6.30
CA ASP A 33 11.13 -6.58 -5.66
C ASP A 33 10.85 -6.56 -4.16
N CYS A 34 9.60 -6.74 -3.73
CA CYS A 34 9.21 -6.78 -2.31
C CYS A 34 9.79 -7.98 -1.56
N LYS A 35 9.83 -9.17 -2.18
CA LYS A 35 10.41 -10.39 -1.58
C LYS A 35 11.89 -10.20 -1.21
N TYR A 36 12.61 -9.40 -2.00
CA TYR A 36 14.05 -9.18 -1.86
C TYR A 36 14.39 -7.74 -1.42
N MET A 37 13.45 -6.99 -0.85
CA MET A 37 13.78 -5.70 -0.23
C MET A 37 14.65 -5.92 1.00
N ASP A 38 15.65 -5.06 1.15
CA ASP A 38 16.52 -5.04 2.32
C ASP A 38 15.95 -4.05 3.34
N ILE A 39 14.91 -4.47 4.06
CA ILE A 39 14.30 -3.76 5.19
C ILE A 39 14.43 -4.61 6.45
N SER A 40 14.76 -3.99 7.59
CA SER A 40 14.83 -4.74 8.87
C SER A 40 13.44 -4.90 9.51
N SER A 41 12.56 -3.94 9.26
CA SER A 41 11.17 -3.93 9.72
C SER A 41 10.30 -3.05 8.82
N PHE A 42 8.99 -3.27 8.84
CA PHE A 42 8.05 -2.41 8.12
C PHE A 42 8.04 -0.96 8.65
N ASP A 43 8.36 -0.76 9.93
CA ASP A 43 8.39 0.56 10.55
C ASP A 43 9.40 1.52 9.88
N GLU A 44 10.48 1.00 9.29
CA GLU A 44 11.48 1.81 8.55
C GLU A 44 10.90 2.48 7.29
N VAL A 45 9.81 1.94 6.76
CA VAL A 45 9.22 2.35 5.47
C VAL A 45 7.73 2.72 5.59
N LYS A 46 7.18 2.67 6.80
CA LYS A 46 5.76 2.80 7.07
C LYS A 46 5.23 4.18 6.69
N ASP A 47 5.95 5.26 6.97
CA ASP A 47 5.54 6.62 6.60
C ASP A 47 5.46 6.83 5.08
N GLY A 48 6.40 6.26 4.31
CA GLY A 48 6.36 6.27 2.85
C GLY A 48 5.23 5.42 2.29
N PHE A 49 4.95 4.27 2.91
CA PHE A 49 3.78 3.46 2.58
C PHE A 49 2.48 4.22 2.84
N MET A 50 2.37 4.89 4.00
CA MET A 50 1.20 5.70 4.35
C MET A 50 0.96 6.81 3.33
N LEU A 51 2.00 7.53 2.90
CA LEU A 51 1.85 8.53 1.85
C LEU A 51 1.25 7.94 0.55
N CYS A 52 1.72 6.78 0.12
CA CYS A 52 1.19 6.12 -1.08
C CYS A 52 -0.24 5.58 -0.86
N LEU A 53 -0.52 4.98 0.30
CA LEU A 53 -1.83 4.44 0.66
C LEU A 53 -2.90 5.54 0.74
N LEU A 54 -2.59 6.66 1.37
CA LEU A 54 -3.51 7.80 1.49
C LEU A 54 -3.66 8.57 0.18
N GLY A 55 -2.72 8.43 -0.74
CA GLY A 55 -2.79 9.00 -2.09
C GLY A 55 -3.37 8.08 -3.16
N SER A 56 -3.81 6.87 -2.80
CA SER A 56 -4.35 5.90 -3.77
C SER A 56 -5.75 6.26 -4.25
N ASP A 57 -6.14 5.71 -5.41
CA ASP A 57 -7.50 5.80 -5.95
C ASP A 57 -8.47 4.76 -5.37
N LYS A 58 -7.94 3.75 -4.64
CA LYS A 58 -8.71 2.67 -4.01
C LYS A 58 -9.03 2.95 -2.53
N PRO A 59 -10.17 2.42 -2.01
CA PRO A 59 -10.42 2.31 -0.57
C PRO A 59 -9.25 1.64 0.17
N ILE A 60 -8.96 2.07 1.41
CA ILE A 60 -7.82 1.52 2.17
C ILE A 60 -7.89 -0.01 2.29
N ILE A 61 -9.09 -0.55 2.53
CA ILE A 61 -9.30 -2.00 2.69
C ILE A 61 -8.85 -2.80 1.47
N GLU A 62 -8.99 -2.28 0.25
CA GLU A 62 -8.55 -2.98 -0.97
C GLU A 62 -7.03 -3.06 -1.10
N SER A 63 -6.30 -2.21 -0.38
CA SER A 63 -4.83 -2.28 -0.32
C SER A 63 -4.36 -3.24 0.78
N LEU A 64 -5.09 -3.32 1.90
CA LEU A 64 -4.76 -4.20 3.03
C LEU A 64 -5.24 -5.65 2.81
N GLN A 65 -6.34 -5.82 2.08
CA GLN A 65 -6.92 -7.10 1.67
C GLN A 65 -7.20 -7.09 0.17
N PRO A 66 -6.15 -7.13 -0.67
CA PRO A 66 -6.32 -7.09 -2.11
C PRO A 66 -7.00 -8.37 -2.62
N ASN A 67 -7.90 -8.22 -3.60
CA ASN A 67 -8.47 -9.36 -4.31
C ASN A 67 -7.36 -10.09 -5.06
N ILE A 68 -7.23 -11.41 -4.89
CA ILE A 68 -6.18 -12.19 -5.54
C ILE A 68 -6.35 -12.12 -7.06
N ILE A 69 -5.29 -11.70 -7.76
CA ILE A 69 -5.23 -11.67 -9.22
C ILE A 69 -4.35 -12.83 -9.68
N ASP A 70 -4.84 -13.61 -10.66
CA ASP A 70 -4.00 -14.57 -11.37
C ASP A 70 -3.03 -13.81 -12.28
N GLN A 71 -1.73 -14.01 -12.03
CA GLN A 71 -0.65 -13.32 -12.72
C GLN A 71 0.27 -14.31 -13.45
N ALA A 72 -0.19 -15.53 -13.72
CA ALA A 72 0.61 -16.56 -14.40
C ALA A 72 1.10 -16.07 -15.77
N ASP A 73 0.23 -15.45 -16.57
CA ASP A 73 0.60 -14.90 -17.87
C ASP A 73 1.61 -13.74 -17.77
N ALA A 74 1.46 -12.87 -16.77
CA ALA A 74 2.41 -11.77 -16.55
C ALA A 74 3.77 -12.30 -16.08
N LEU A 75 3.77 -13.34 -15.24
CA LEU A 75 5.00 -13.98 -14.77
C LEU A 75 5.77 -14.57 -15.95
N GLU A 76 5.07 -15.32 -16.81
CA GLU A 76 5.67 -15.99 -17.96
C GLU A 76 6.13 -15.02 -19.05
N ASN A 77 5.30 -14.03 -19.39
CA ASN A 77 5.54 -13.20 -20.58
C ASN A 77 6.21 -11.85 -20.28
N GLN A 78 6.16 -11.37 -19.03
CA GLN A 78 6.63 -10.02 -18.67
C GLN A 78 7.74 -10.04 -17.61
N PHE A 79 7.84 -11.09 -16.80
CA PHE A 79 8.87 -11.20 -15.76
C PHE A 79 9.96 -12.21 -16.10
N ARG A 80 9.64 -13.28 -16.84
CA ARG A 80 10.62 -14.31 -17.22
C ARG A 80 11.84 -13.69 -17.92
N GLY A 81 13.02 -13.99 -17.41
CA GLY A 81 14.30 -13.47 -17.91
C GLY A 81 14.68 -12.07 -17.41
N MET A 82 13.89 -11.44 -16.53
CA MET A 82 14.25 -10.16 -15.89
C MET A 82 15.22 -10.32 -14.72
N SER A 83 15.35 -11.52 -14.16
CA SER A 83 16.21 -11.83 -13.02
C SER A 83 16.93 -13.16 -13.25
N ASP A 84 18.15 -13.27 -12.72
CA ASP A 84 18.90 -14.52 -12.66
C ASP A 84 18.41 -15.44 -11.52
N VAL A 85 17.57 -14.92 -10.62
CA VAL A 85 16.98 -15.67 -9.51
C VAL A 85 15.71 -16.37 -9.99
N GLU A 86 15.64 -17.69 -9.80
CA GLU A 86 14.43 -18.45 -10.09
C GLU A 86 13.26 -17.96 -9.22
N PHE A 87 12.13 -17.71 -9.87
CA PHE A 87 10.93 -17.19 -9.23
C PHE A 87 9.69 -17.72 -9.96
N GLY A 88 9.22 -18.88 -9.53
CA GLY A 88 8.05 -19.54 -10.09
C GLY A 88 6.74 -18.97 -9.55
N TYR A 89 5.61 -19.47 -10.07
CA TYR A 89 4.29 -19.00 -9.64
C TYR A 89 4.03 -19.29 -8.15
N ALA A 90 4.45 -20.45 -7.65
CA ALA A 90 4.34 -20.77 -6.22
C ALA A 90 5.15 -19.81 -5.34
N ASP A 91 6.34 -19.39 -5.77
CA ASP A 91 7.13 -18.37 -5.07
C ASP A 91 6.44 -17.01 -5.05
N TYR A 92 5.84 -16.64 -6.18
CA TYR A 92 5.06 -15.42 -6.35
C TYR A 92 3.86 -15.39 -5.39
N GLU A 93 3.10 -16.48 -5.31
CA GLU A 93 1.95 -16.56 -4.41
C GLU A 93 2.37 -16.49 -2.95
N ALA A 94 3.41 -17.22 -2.56
CA ALA A 94 3.96 -17.16 -1.20
C ALA A 94 4.48 -15.76 -0.86
N ALA A 95 5.20 -15.11 -1.77
CA ALA A 95 5.71 -13.76 -1.58
C ALA A 95 4.59 -12.73 -1.41
N ARG A 96 3.52 -12.82 -2.22
CA ARG A 96 2.35 -11.96 -2.11
C ARG A 96 1.66 -12.13 -0.75
N LEU A 97 1.44 -13.38 -0.32
CA LEU A 97 0.82 -13.65 0.98
C LEU A 97 1.68 -13.14 2.14
N ASN A 98 3.00 -13.35 2.08
CA ASN A 98 3.94 -12.85 3.07
C ASN A 98 3.93 -11.31 3.14
N LEU A 99 3.86 -10.63 1.98
CA LEU A 99 3.79 -9.17 1.93
C LEU A 99 2.49 -8.63 2.56
N ILE A 100 1.34 -9.25 2.24
CA ILE A 100 0.06 -8.90 2.85
C ILE A 100 0.13 -9.10 4.36
N SER A 101 0.67 -10.24 4.81
CA SER A 101 0.84 -10.54 6.23
C SER A 101 1.74 -9.50 6.90
N LEU A 102 2.92 -9.21 6.34
CA LEU A 102 3.88 -8.24 6.87
C LEU A 102 3.22 -6.89 7.14
N VAL A 103 2.49 -6.34 6.18
CA VAL A 103 1.81 -5.04 6.36
C VAL A 103 0.76 -5.14 7.45
N ASN A 104 -0.16 -6.11 7.36
CA ASN A 104 -1.28 -6.20 8.31
C ASN A 104 -0.83 -6.45 9.75
N THR A 105 0.21 -7.25 9.97
CA THR A 105 0.72 -7.53 11.32
C THR A 105 1.60 -6.42 11.89
N SER A 106 2.04 -5.48 11.05
CA SER A 106 2.89 -4.36 11.48
C SER A 106 2.11 -3.07 11.78
N LEU A 107 0.79 -3.05 11.53
CA LEU A 107 -0.06 -1.92 11.89
C LEU A 107 -0.34 -1.91 13.39
N THR A 108 0.07 -0.84 14.07
CA THR A 108 -0.26 -0.61 15.48
C THR A 108 -1.71 -0.18 15.64
N ASP A 109 -2.26 -0.24 16.85
CA ASP A 109 -3.62 0.26 17.11
C ASP A 109 -3.77 1.75 16.79
N VAL A 110 -2.70 2.54 16.94
CA VAL A 110 -2.66 3.96 16.55
C VAL A 110 -2.76 4.10 15.03
N ASP A 111 -2.05 3.27 14.26
CA ASP A 111 -2.12 3.26 12.80
C ASP A 111 -3.53 2.86 12.34
N LYS A 112 -4.13 1.84 12.96
CA LYS A 112 -5.48 1.36 12.65
C LYS A 112 -6.53 2.43 12.90
N ASP A 113 -6.50 3.07 14.07
CA ASP A 113 -7.37 4.18 14.42
C ASP A 113 -7.27 5.32 13.40
N PHE A 114 -6.04 5.66 12.99
CA PHE A 114 -5.81 6.68 11.98
C PHE A 114 -6.45 6.30 10.64
N LEU A 115 -6.21 5.08 10.14
CA LEU A 115 -6.78 4.61 8.88
C LEU A 115 -8.31 4.62 8.87
N VAL A 116 -8.95 4.27 10.00
CA VAL A 116 -10.40 4.38 10.17
C VAL A 116 -10.87 5.83 10.11
N SER A 117 -10.21 6.75 10.83
CA SER A 117 -10.55 8.18 10.79
C SER A 117 -10.39 8.79 9.39
N PHE A 118 -9.36 8.35 8.65
CA PHE A 118 -9.13 8.77 7.27
C PHE A 118 -10.23 8.28 6.33
N GLU A 119 -10.59 7.00 6.39
CA GLU A 119 -11.65 6.42 5.54
C GLU A 119 -13.04 6.95 5.92
N ASP A 120 -13.26 7.40 7.16
CA ASP A 120 -14.47 8.15 7.54
C ASP A 120 -14.53 9.57 6.92
N GLY A 121 -13.39 10.10 6.46
CA GLY A 121 -13.25 11.46 5.94
C GLY A 121 -13.00 12.51 7.02
N SER A 122 -12.57 12.09 8.22
CA SER A 122 -12.23 12.96 9.35
C SER A 122 -10.85 12.59 9.94
N PRO A 123 -9.76 12.64 9.15
CA PRO A 123 -8.45 12.12 9.54
C PRO A 123 -7.90 12.80 10.80
N ASP A 124 -7.55 11.99 11.79
CA ASP A 124 -6.80 12.42 12.98
C ASP A 124 -5.30 12.41 12.68
N TRP A 125 -4.80 13.46 12.04
CA TRP A 125 -3.39 13.57 11.65
C TRP A 125 -2.39 13.41 12.79
N GLY A 126 -2.81 13.64 14.05
CA GLY A 126 -1.97 13.40 15.23
C GLY A 126 -1.61 11.92 15.43
N LYS A 127 -2.35 11.00 14.80
CA LYS A 127 -2.10 9.55 14.81
C LYS A 127 -1.34 9.05 13.58
N CYS A 128 -1.15 9.88 12.55
CA CYS A 128 -0.45 9.46 11.34
C CYS A 128 1.06 9.41 11.57
N CYS A 129 1.69 8.24 11.40
CA CYS A 129 3.14 8.10 11.53
C CYS A 129 3.93 8.93 10.50
N ALA A 130 3.31 9.32 9.39
CA ALA A 130 3.89 10.18 8.36
C ALA A 130 3.66 11.68 8.59
N GLY A 131 3.01 12.05 9.70
CA GLY A 131 2.60 13.41 9.99
C GLY A 131 1.37 13.86 9.18
N ASP A 132 1.17 15.17 9.11
CA ASP A 132 0.05 15.79 8.40
C ASP A 132 0.31 15.81 6.88
N LEU A 133 -0.42 14.93 6.17
CA LEU A 133 -0.35 14.80 4.71
C LEU A 133 -1.49 15.52 3.99
N SER A 134 -2.27 16.35 4.68
CA SER A 134 -3.46 17.02 4.12
C SER A 134 -3.18 17.94 2.92
N HIS A 135 -1.94 18.42 2.78
CA HIS A 135 -1.52 19.31 1.70
C HIS A 135 -1.08 18.58 0.42
N PHE A 136 -0.95 17.25 0.44
CA PHE A 136 -0.52 16.49 -0.73
C PHE A 136 -1.68 16.33 -1.74
N PRO A 137 -1.49 16.64 -3.03
CA PRO A 137 -2.59 16.62 -4.02
C PRO A 137 -3.33 15.29 -4.14
N SER A 138 -2.62 14.17 -4.10
CA SER A 138 -3.22 12.83 -4.16
C SER A 138 -4.06 12.52 -2.92
N VAL A 139 -3.60 12.94 -1.74
CA VAL A 139 -4.29 12.77 -0.47
C VAL A 139 -5.56 13.64 -0.41
N MET A 140 -5.46 14.91 -0.83
CA MET A 140 -6.61 15.79 -0.99
C MET A 140 -7.66 15.20 -1.93
N TRP A 141 -7.22 14.62 -3.05
CA TRP A 141 -8.11 14.00 -4.02
C TRP A 141 -8.84 12.79 -3.43
N LYS A 142 -8.14 11.92 -2.70
CA LYS A 142 -8.75 10.76 -2.04
C LYS A 142 -9.78 11.20 -0.99
N LEU A 143 -9.44 12.17 -0.14
CA LEU A 143 -10.37 12.73 0.85
C LEU A 143 -11.60 13.37 0.19
N HIS A 144 -11.41 14.11 -0.90
CA HIS A 144 -12.52 14.68 -1.67
C HIS A 144 -13.48 13.58 -2.17
N ASN A 145 -12.94 12.46 -2.66
CA ASN A 145 -13.75 11.33 -3.11
C ASN A 145 -14.50 10.65 -1.95
N ILE A 146 -13.87 10.51 -0.79
CA ILE A 146 -14.49 9.97 0.42
C ILE A 146 -15.64 10.88 0.89
N GLU A 147 -15.42 12.19 0.97
CA GLU A 147 -16.45 13.16 1.34
C GLU A 147 -17.63 13.15 0.36
N ASN A 148 -17.34 13.10 -0.94
CA ASN A 148 -18.37 13.01 -1.97
C ASN A 148 -19.17 11.71 -1.84
N LEU A 149 -18.52 10.58 -1.57
CA LEU A 149 -19.20 9.31 -1.33
C LEU A 149 -20.08 9.38 -0.07
N LYS A 150 -19.59 9.98 1.02
CA LYS A 150 -20.34 10.19 2.26
C LYS A 150 -21.60 11.02 2.04
N LYS A 151 -21.54 12.04 1.16
CA LYS A 151 -22.68 12.90 0.78
C LYS A 151 -23.67 12.20 -0.15
N VAL A 152 -23.18 11.55 -1.21
CA VAL A 152 -24.02 11.00 -2.29
C VAL A 152 -24.57 9.61 -1.94
N ASN A 153 -23.81 8.80 -1.20
CA ASN A 153 -24.20 7.45 -0.80
C ASN A 153 -23.66 7.11 0.61
N PRO A 154 -24.26 7.68 1.67
CA PRO A 154 -23.81 7.47 3.04
C PRO A 154 -23.87 6.00 3.49
N GLN A 155 -24.77 5.20 2.93
CA GLN A 155 -24.86 3.77 3.24
C GLN A 155 -23.64 3.00 2.71
N LYS A 156 -23.23 3.27 1.46
CA LYS A 156 -22.03 2.66 0.87
C LYS A 156 -20.77 3.12 1.60
N HIS A 157 -20.68 4.41 1.95
CA HIS A 157 -19.57 4.94 2.75
C HIS A 157 -19.48 4.21 4.10
N LYS A 158 -20.57 4.18 4.87
CA LYS A 158 -20.61 3.51 6.17
C LYS A 158 -20.25 2.03 6.06
N TRP A 159 -20.77 1.32 5.06
CA TRP A 159 -20.41 -0.08 4.83
C TRP A 159 -18.92 -0.27 4.56
N GLY A 160 -18.28 0.63 3.79
CA GLY A 160 -16.84 0.61 3.54
C GLY A 160 -16.02 0.79 4.82
N VAL A 161 -16.40 1.76 5.65
CA VAL A 161 -15.76 2.01 6.95
C VAL A 161 -15.95 0.83 7.90
N ASP A 162 -17.17 0.30 8.02
CA ASP A 162 -17.47 -0.84 8.89
C ASP A 162 -16.67 -2.09 8.47
N ARG A 163 -16.49 -2.31 7.16
CA ARG A 163 -15.63 -3.38 6.65
C ARG A 163 -14.15 -3.16 6.99
N LEU A 164 -13.66 -1.94 6.85
CA LEU A 164 -12.27 -1.63 7.22
C LEU A 164 -12.03 -1.91 8.72
N ILE A 165 -12.98 -1.53 9.58
CA ILE A 165 -12.90 -1.82 11.02
C ILE A 165 -12.82 -3.33 11.27
N GLN A 166 -13.70 -4.13 10.68
CA GLN A 166 -13.69 -5.60 10.81
C GLN A 166 -12.40 -6.27 10.31
N THR A 167 -11.69 -5.63 9.38
CA THR A 167 -10.41 -6.12 8.86
C THR A 167 -9.26 -5.80 9.80
N LEU A 168 -9.31 -4.65 10.48
CA LEU A 168 -8.20 -4.14 11.30
C LEU A 168 -8.23 -4.66 12.76
N PHE A 169 -9.42 -4.98 13.28
CA PHE A 169 -9.67 -5.36 14.68
C PHE A 169 -10.40 -6.70 14.77
#